data_AF-A0A952B582-F1
#
_entry.id   AF-A0A952B582-F1
#
_cell.length_a   1.000
_cell.length_b   1.000
_cell.length_c   1.000
_cell.angle_alpha   90.00
_cell.angle_beta   90.00
_cell.angle_gamma   90.00
#
_symmetry.space_group_name_H-M   'P 1'
#
loop_
_entity.id
_entity.type
_entity.pdbx_description
1 polymer ?
#
loop_
_entity_poly.entity_id
_entity_poly.type
_entity_poly.pdbx_seq_one_letter_code
_entity_poly.pdbx_strand_id
1 'polypeptide(L)'
;MGELNNGSIDKEVKTIRRLVPELFSYLDEAARIVEELKNSAEIPEEALRALCIAWQYQKSWIKAKQAERRKDYKSKEREELELLEDELGEGFHEMKEVVYLELDNIVQSSALVENINSILRMHLNTTKNHVTQGMLNLFMHYHNHRRYAAGKRKGKTPMEILTGKTQDKDWLELADRESALGGGSPTY
;
A
#
# COMPACT_ATOMS: atom_id res chain seq x y z
N MET A 1 -7.45 -29.27 -21.67
CA MET A 1 -6.85 -28.50 -22.79
C MET A 1 -5.91 -27.43 -22.23
N GLY A 2 -4.66 -27.29 -22.66
CA GLY A 2 -3.79 -28.14 -23.46
C GLY A 2 -2.41 -28.14 -22.80
N GLU A 3 -1.74 -29.29 -22.83
CA GLU A 3 -0.32 -29.39 -22.48
C GLU A 3 0.45 -28.84 -23.68
N LEU A 4 1.25 -27.80 -23.45
CA LEU A 4 2.07 -27.17 -24.49
C LEU A 4 3.33 -28.01 -24.74
N ASN A 5 3.21 -29.34 -24.70
CA ASN A 5 4.20 -30.38 -25.02
C ASN A 5 5.67 -29.99 -24.70
N ASN A 6 5.87 -29.30 -23.59
CA ASN A 6 7.14 -28.74 -23.15
C ASN A 6 7.07 -28.62 -21.63
N GLY A 7 7.79 -29.50 -20.93
CA GLY A 7 7.70 -29.64 -19.48
C GLY A 7 8.06 -28.38 -18.69
N SER A 8 8.89 -27.48 -19.24
CA SER A 8 9.19 -26.20 -18.60
C SER A 8 8.01 -25.24 -18.71
N ILE A 9 7.43 -25.13 -19.90
CA ILE A 9 6.28 -24.24 -20.15
C ILE A 9 5.05 -24.74 -19.39
N ASP A 10 4.80 -26.04 -19.36
CA ASP A 10 3.66 -26.60 -18.62
C ASP A 10 3.76 -26.37 -17.11
N LYS A 11 4.99 -26.36 -16.56
CA LYS A 11 5.24 -26.03 -15.15
C LYS A 11 4.93 -24.56 -14.86
N GLU A 12 5.34 -23.65 -15.74
CA GLU A 12 5.03 -22.23 -15.62
C GLU A 12 3.52 -21.98 -15.75
N VAL A 13 2.86 -22.59 -16.74
CA VAL A 13 1.40 -22.48 -16.94
C VAL A 13 0.63 -23.01 -15.74
N LYS A 14 1.02 -24.16 -15.15
CA LYS A 14 0.41 -24.67 -13.91
C LYS A 14 0.61 -23.71 -12.74
N THR A 15 1.80 -23.11 -12.63
CA THR A 15 2.11 -22.14 -11.58
C THR A 15 1.25 -20.89 -11.74
N ILE A 16 1.16 -20.33 -12.94
CA ILE A 16 0.32 -19.18 -13.25
C ILE A 16 -1.13 -19.51 -12.91
N ARG A 17 -1.70 -20.61 -13.44
CA ARG A 17 -3.08 -21.00 -13.17
C ARG A 17 -3.41 -21.14 -11.69
N ARG A 18 -2.47 -21.67 -10.89
CA ARG A 18 -2.61 -21.78 -9.44
C ARG A 18 -2.64 -20.39 -8.77
N LEU A 19 -1.84 -19.46 -9.26
CA LEU A 19 -1.71 -18.11 -8.70
C LEU A 19 -2.77 -17.12 -9.24
N VAL A 20 -3.41 -17.40 -10.38
CA VAL A 20 -4.43 -16.52 -11.00
C VAL A 20 -5.50 -16.07 -10.00
N PRO A 21 -6.11 -16.94 -9.17
CA PRO A 21 -7.10 -16.52 -8.20
C PRO A 21 -6.56 -15.54 -7.14
N GLU A 22 -5.29 -15.70 -6.75
CA GLU A 22 -4.66 -14.85 -5.73
C GLU A 22 -4.11 -13.54 -6.33
N LEU A 23 -3.77 -13.55 -7.62
CA LEU A 23 -3.16 -12.42 -8.33
C LEU A 23 -4.09 -11.20 -8.40
N PHE A 24 -5.39 -11.43 -8.42
CA PHE A 24 -6.42 -10.40 -8.55
C PHE A 24 -7.27 -10.24 -7.29
N SER A 25 -6.85 -10.78 -6.14
CA SER A 25 -7.55 -10.63 -4.85
C SER A 25 -7.80 -9.16 -4.45
N TYR A 26 -6.96 -8.23 -4.91
CA TYR A 26 -7.17 -6.80 -4.70
C TYR A 26 -8.40 -6.25 -5.46
N LEU A 27 -8.87 -6.92 -6.52
CA LEU A 27 -10.10 -6.55 -7.23
C LEU A 27 -11.33 -6.91 -6.40
N ASP A 28 -11.30 -8.04 -5.70
CA ASP A 28 -12.36 -8.42 -4.79
C ASP A 28 -12.45 -7.41 -3.63
N GLU A 29 -11.29 -7.01 -3.10
CA GLU A 29 -11.22 -5.97 -2.07
C GLU A 29 -11.66 -4.59 -2.58
N ALA A 30 -11.28 -4.21 -3.80
CA ALA A 30 -11.75 -2.98 -4.43
C ALA A 30 -13.27 -2.99 -4.65
N ALA A 31 -13.83 -4.11 -5.09
CA ALA A 31 -15.27 -4.28 -5.26
C ALA A 31 -15.99 -4.15 -3.90
N ARG A 32 -15.46 -4.78 -2.85
CA ARG A 32 -15.99 -4.67 -1.49
C ARG A 32 -16.02 -3.22 -0.99
N ILE A 33 -14.90 -2.50 -1.09
CA ILE A 33 -14.81 -1.10 -0.65
C ILE A 33 -15.77 -0.20 -1.44
N VAL A 34 -15.86 -0.38 -2.76
CA VAL A 34 -16.77 0.42 -3.59
C VAL A 34 -18.23 0.11 -3.25
N GLU A 35 -18.60 -1.14 -3.01
CA GLU A 35 -19.95 -1.49 -2.56
C GLU A 35 -20.26 -0.94 -1.16
N GLU A 36 -19.30 -0.97 -0.23
CA GLU A 36 -19.44 -0.33 1.10
C GLU A 36 -19.69 1.18 0.96
N LEU A 37 -18.93 1.87 0.11
CA LEU A 37 -19.10 3.31 -0.17
C LEU A 37 -20.43 3.63 -0.86
N LYS A 38 -20.88 2.81 -1.82
CA LYS A 38 -22.19 2.98 -2.47
C LYS A 38 -23.36 2.83 -1.51
N ASN A 39 -23.24 1.92 -0.54
CA ASN A 39 -24.27 1.68 0.45
C ASN A 39 -24.29 2.75 1.55
N SER A 40 -23.30 3.65 1.59
CA SER A 40 -23.35 4.86 2.42
C SER A 40 -24.38 5.84 1.86
N ALA A 41 -25.40 6.18 2.65
CA ALA A 41 -26.50 7.04 2.23
C ALA A 41 -26.09 8.49 1.91
N GLU A 42 -24.84 8.86 2.18
CA GLU A 42 -24.33 10.23 2.08
C GLU A 42 -23.64 10.54 0.74
N ILE A 43 -23.43 9.55 -0.13
CA ILE A 43 -22.60 9.72 -1.34
C ILE A 43 -23.42 9.41 -2.60
N PRO A 44 -23.72 10.42 -3.44
CA PRO A 44 -24.32 10.20 -4.77
C PRO A 44 -23.45 9.27 -5.64
N GLU A 45 -24.07 8.39 -6.42
CA GLU A 45 -23.32 7.39 -7.20
C GLU A 45 -22.40 8.06 -8.25
N GLU A 46 -22.88 9.13 -8.88
CA GLU A 46 -22.14 9.94 -9.85
C GLU A 46 -20.90 10.58 -9.21
N ALA A 47 -21.08 11.16 -8.01
CA ALA A 47 -20.00 11.74 -7.23
C ALA A 47 -18.95 10.69 -6.83
N LEU A 48 -19.39 9.51 -6.38
CA LEU A 48 -18.49 8.40 -6.05
C LEU A 48 -17.67 7.95 -7.26
N ARG A 49 -18.28 7.85 -8.45
CA ARG A 49 -17.58 7.47 -9.68
C ARG A 49 -16.52 8.49 -10.06
N ALA A 50 -16.86 9.78 -10.03
CA ALA A 50 -15.92 10.85 -10.33
C ALA A 50 -14.78 10.93 -9.30
N LEU A 51 -15.07 10.76 -8.00
CA LEU A 51 -14.05 10.68 -6.95
C LEU A 51 -13.12 9.47 -7.14
N CYS A 52 -13.66 8.30 -7.55
CA CYS A 52 -12.85 7.14 -7.91
C CYS A 52 -11.89 7.44 -9.07
N ILE A 53 -12.36 8.14 -10.11
CA ILE A 53 -11.55 8.54 -11.28
C ILE A 53 -10.45 9.52 -10.85
N ALA A 54 -10.80 10.56 -10.10
CA ALA A 54 -9.84 11.53 -9.56
C ALA A 54 -8.78 10.85 -8.69
N TRP A 55 -9.17 9.88 -7.85
CA TRP A 55 -8.24 9.07 -7.05
C TRP A 55 -7.30 8.24 -7.93
N GLN A 56 -7.78 7.65 -9.03
CA GLN A 56 -6.92 6.93 -9.99
C GLN A 56 -5.92 7.84 -10.68
N TYR A 57 -6.33 9.06 -11.07
CA TYR A 57 -5.41 10.08 -11.58
C TYR A 57 -4.36 10.47 -10.54
N GLN A 58 -4.76 10.60 -9.27
CA GLN A 58 -3.85 10.85 -8.17
C GLN A 58 -2.74 9.79 -8.09
N LYS A 59 -3.13 8.51 -8.06
CA LYS A 59 -2.18 7.39 -8.05
C LYS A 59 -1.29 7.41 -9.29
N SER A 60 -1.83 7.78 -10.43
CA SER A 60 -1.13 7.78 -11.72
C SER A 60 -0.03 8.84 -11.77
N TRP A 61 -0.29 10.08 -11.34
CA TRP A 61 0.76 11.11 -11.32
C TRP A 61 1.81 10.86 -10.23
N ILE A 62 1.44 10.26 -9.09
CA ILE A 62 2.40 9.85 -8.05
C ILE A 62 3.38 8.80 -8.62
N LYS A 63 2.87 7.82 -9.39
CA LYS A 63 3.68 6.75 -10.00
C LYS A 63 4.39 7.18 -11.29
N ALA A 64 4.03 8.32 -11.88
CA ALA A 64 4.57 8.77 -13.15
C ALA A 64 6.07 9.14 -13.05
N LYS A 65 6.88 8.45 -13.86
CA LYS A 65 8.32 8.70 -14.03
C LYS A 65 8.62 9.87 -14.98
N GLN A 66 7.73 10.15 -15.92
CA GLN A 66 7.88 11.23 -16.90
C GLN A 66 7.13 12.48 -16.43
N ALA A 67 7.78 13.64 -16.55
CA ALA A 67 7.23 14.92 -16.11
C ALA A 67 5.93 15.29 -16.85
N GLU A 68 5.86 15.07 -18.16
CA GLU A 68 4.67 15.39 -18.95
C GLU A 68 3.46 14.55 -18.54
N ARG A 69 3.64 13.23 -18.38
CA ARG A 69 2.57 12.34 -17.89
C ARG A 69 2.11 12.74 -16.48
N ARG A 70 3.04 13.14 -15.61
CA ARG A 70 2.70 13.63 -14.28
C ARG A 70 1.83 14.89 -14.35
N LYS A 71 2.18 15.82 -15.24
CA LYS A 71 1.43 17.06 -15.45
C LYS A 71 0.03 16.78 -16.00
N ASP A 72 -0.08 15.93 -17.02
CA ASP A 72 -1.36 15.51 -17.63
C ASP A 72 -2.32 14.91 -16.58
N TYR A 73 -1.88 13.89 -15.85
CA TYR A 73 -2.71 13.28 -14.80
C TYR A 73 -3.05 14.24 -13.66
N LYS A 74 -2.17 15.19 -13.34
CA LYS A 74 -2.46 16.22 -12.32
C LYS A 74 -3.47 17.25 -12.82
N SER A 75 -3.50 17.54 -14.12
CA SER A 75 -4.55 18.39 -14.74
C SER A 75 -5.89 17.67 -14.68
N LYS A 76 -5.93 16.40 -15.09
CA LYS A 76 -7.15 15.59 -15.07
C LYS A 76 -7.73 15.39 -13.68
N GLU A 77 -6.88 15.11 -12.67
CA GLU A 77 -7.34 15.06 -11.28
C GLU A 77 -7.96 16.40 -10.86
N ARG A 78 -7.33 17.52 -11.22
CA ARG A 78 -7.82 18.85 -10.86
C ARG A 78 -9.16 19.15 -11.51
N GLU A 79 -9.28 18.94 -12.82
CA GLU A 79 -10.49 19.23 -13.60
C GLU A 79 -11.70 18.45 -13.04
N GLU A 80 -11.53 17.16 -12.74
CA GLU A 80 -12.60 16.34 -12.13
C GLU A 80 -12.99 16.83 -10.73
N LEU A 81 -12.00 17.23 -9.91
CA LEU A 81 -12.28 17.72 -8.55
C LEU A 81 -12.94 19.10 -8.55
N GLU A 82 -12.58 19.99 -9.48
CA GLU A 82 -13.19 21.31 -9.62
C GLU A 82 -14.67 21.17 -10.03
N LEU A 83 -14.98 20.29 -10.99
CA LEU A 83 -16.37 20.00 -11.38
C LEU A 83 -17.22 19.45 -10.21
N LEU A 84 -16.64 18.56 -9.41
CA LEU A 84 -17.31 18.00 -8.24
C LEU A 84 -17.50 19.00 -7.11
N GLU A 85 -16.53 19.89 -6.90
CA GLU A 85 -16.61 20.95 -5.89
C GLU A 85 -17.74 21.93 -6.22
N ASP A 86 -17.89 22.28 -7.50
CA ASP A 86 -18.98 23.13 -7.99
C ASP A 86 -20.36 22.47 -7.81
N GLU A 87 -20.46 21.15 -7.97
CA GLU A 87 -21.72 20.40 -7.86
C GLU A 87 -22.13 20.12 -6.41
N LEU A 88 -21.18 19.73 -5.55
CA LEU A 88 -21.42 19.25 -4.18
C LEU A 88 -21.28 20.34 -3.11
N GLY A 89 -20.62 21.47 -3.43
CA GLY A 89 -20.46 22.60 -2.52
C GLY A 89 -19.74 22.23 -1.21
N GLU A 90 -20.28 22.69 -0.07
CA GLU A 90 -19.62 22.60 1.24
C GLU A 90 -19.32 21.16 1.70
N GLY A 91 -20.10 20.17 1.25
CA GLY A 91 -19.90 18.75 1.61
C GLY A 91 -18.79 18.04 0.83
N PHE A 92 -18.26 18.68 -0.22
CA PHE A 92 -17.27 18.07 -1.11
C PHE A 92 -16.01 17.60 -0.37
N HIS A 93 -15.47 18.43 0.52
CA HIS A 93 -14.16 18.17 1.11
C HIS A 93 -14.21 16.96 2.06
N GLU A 94 -15.23 16.90 2.91
CA GLU A 94 -15.47 15.77 3.82
C GLU A 94 -15.72 14.47 3.04
N MET A 95 -16.59 14.53 2.02
CA MET A 95 -16.89 13.37 1.17
C MET A 95 -15.63 12.84 0.47
N LYS A 96 -14.83 13.74 -0.10
CA LYS A 96 -13.56 13.39 -0.74
C LYS A 96 -12.61 12.72 0.25
N GLU A 97 -12.49 13.25 1.46
CA GLU A 97 -11.61 12.67 2.49
C GLU A 97 -12.03 11.25 2.86
N VAL A 98 -13.33 11.02 3.11
CA VAL A 98 -13.88 9.69 3.42
C VAL A 98 -13.62 8.72 2.28
N VAL A 99 -13.98 9.08 1.04
CA VAL A 99 -13.79 8.21 -0.13
C VAL A 99 -12.31 7.90 -0.35
N TYR A 100 -11.43 8.90 -0.27
CA TYR A 100 -10.00 8.70 -0.49
C TYR A 100 -9.36 7.84 0.60
N LEU A 101 -9.83 7.95 1.85
CA LEU A 101 -9.35 7.14 2.96
C LEU A 101 -9.68 5.66 2.74
N GLU A 102 -10.92 5.36 2.33
CA GLU A 102 -11.33 3.98 2.04
C GLU A 102 -10.64 3.41 0.79
N LEU A 103 -10.55 4.18 -0.30
CA LEU A 103 -9.85 3.72 -1.50
C LEU A 103 -8.34 3.52 -1.25
N ASP A 104 -7.72 4.26 -0.35
CA ASP A 104 -6.31 4.09 0.03
C ASP A 104 -6.04 2.72 0.72
N ASN A 105 -7.08 2.02 1.19
CA ASN A 105 -6.99 0.64 1.70
C ASN A 105 -6.89 -0.43 0.60
N ILE A 106 -7.14 -0.07 -0.67
CA ILE A 106 -6.97 -1.00 -1.80
C ILE A 106 -5.48 -1.22 -2.05
N VAL A 107 -4.94 -2.27 -1.44
CA VAL A 107 -3.54 -2.62 -1.56
C VAL A 107 -3.33 -3.74 -2.57
N GLN A 108 -2.55 -3.46 -3.62
CA GLN A 108 -1.98 -4.50 -4.47
C GLN A 108 -0.89 -5.26 -3.71
N SER A 109 -1.13 -6.55 -3.45
CA SER A 109 -0.28 -7.42 -2.62
C SER A 109 1.18 -7.46 -3.09
N SER A 110 1.41 -7.52 -4.40
CA SER A 110 2.77 -7.51 -4.97
C SER A 110 3.52 -6.21 -4.69
N ALA A 111 2.84 -5.04 -4.74
CA ALA A 111 3.50 -3.75 -4.58
C ALA A 111 4.05 -3.53 -3.16
N LEU A 112 3.35 -4.01 -2.12
CA LEU A 112 3.87 -3.95 -0.74
C LEU A 112 5.09 -4.84 -0.55
N VAL A 113 4.96 -6.10 -0.97
CA VAL A 113 6.05 -7.08 -0.84
C VAL A 113 7.27 -6.64 -1.65
N GLU A 114 7.05 -6.13 -2.86
CA GLU A 114 8.11 -5.52 -3.68
C GLU A 114 8.75 -4.32 -3.00
N ASN A 115 7.97 -3.44 -2.37
CA ASN A 115 8.50 -2.29 -1.64
C ASN A 115 9.39 -2.71 -0.47
N ILE A 116 8.91 -3.64 0.36
CA ILE A 116 9.68 -4.20 1.48
C ILE A 116 10.94 -4.90 0.95
N ASN A 117 10.83 -5.69 -0.11
CA ASN A 117 11.96 -6.35 -0.73
C ASN A 117 12.98 -5.35 -1.29
N SER A 118 12.54 -4.26 -1.91
CA SER A 118 13.42 -3.19 -2.38
C SER A 118 14.16 -2.51 -1.23
N ILE A 119 13.48 -2.26 -0.10
CA ILE A 119 14.10 -1.68 1.08
C ILE A 119 15.11 -2.66 1.69
N LEU A 120 14.71 -3.92 1.87
CA LEU A 120 15.58 -4.97 2.40
C LEU A 120 16.84 -5.13 1.55
N ARG A 121 16.73 -5.13 0.22
CA ARG A 121 17.87 -5.24 -0.70
C ARG A 121 18.93 -4.15 -0.47
N MET A 122 18.54 -2.93 -0.08
CA MET A 122 19.52 -1.89 0.26
C MET A 122 20.41 -2.30 1.44
N HIS A 123 19.84 -3.03 2.42
CA HIS A 123 20.57 -3.55 3.58
C HIS A 123 21.30 -4.87 3.29
N LEU A 124 20.83 -5.68 2.33
CA LEU A 124 21.52 -6.93 1.97
C LEU A 124 22.75 -6.70 1.06
N ASN A 125 22.71 -5.66 0.23
CA ASN A 125 23.84 -5.31 -0.63
C ASN A 125 25.08 -4.94 0.21
N THR A 126 24.89 -4.36 1.40
CA THR A 126 25.99 -4.03 2.32
C THR A 126 26.55 -5.27 3.04
N THR A 127 25.80 -6.39 3.09
CA THR A 127 26.24 -7.66 3.71
C THR A 127 26.74 -8.69 2.70
N LYS A 128 27.02 -8.30 1.44
CA LYS A 128 27.41 -9.19 0.34
C LYS A 128 26.43 -10.36 0.15
N ASN A 129 25.13 -10.13 0.39
CA ASN A 129 24.07 -11.14 0.32
C ASN A 129 24.21 -12.31 1.33
N HIS A 130 25.01 -12.16 2.40
CA HIS A 130 24.93 -13.07 3.54
C HIS A 130 23.69 -12.75 4.35
N VAL A 131 22.59 -13.47 4.07
CA VAL A 131 21.32 -13.32 4.77
C VAL A 131 21.26 -14.33 5.92
N THR A 132 21.20 -13.84 7.16
CA THR A 132 20.97 -14.66 8.36
C THR A 132 19.62 -14.32 8.97
N GLN A 133 19.02 -15.25 9.71
CA GLN A 133 17.76 -14.99 10.41
C GLN A 133 17.90 -13.83 11.42
N GLY A 134 19.05 -13.72 12.11
CA GLY A 134 19.31 -12.61 13.02
C GLY A 134 19.30 -11.25 12.32
N MET A 135 19.86 -11.17 11.11
CA MET A 135 19.80 -9.95 10.30
C MET A 135 18.37 -9.61 9.88
N LEU A 136 17.58 -10.61 9.46
CA LEU A 136 16.18 -10.40 9.09
C LEU A 136 15.34 -9.95 10.29
N ASN A 137 15.55 -10.53 11.46
CA ASN A 137 14.88 -10.13 12.70
C ASN A 137 15.22 -8.67 13.07
N LEU A 138 16.50 -8.30 13.01
CA LEU A 138 16.92 -6.92 13.24
C LEU A 138 16.32 -5.96 12.21
N PHE A 139 16.28 -6.35 10.94
CA PHE A 139 15.63 -5.55 9.90
C PHE A 139 14.15 -5.36 10.18
N MET A 140 13.41 -6.42 10.51
CA MET A 140 11.98 -6.34 10.85
C MET A 140 11.76 -5.41 12.04
N HIS A 141 12.56 -5.57 13.10
CA HIS A 141 12.51 -4.72 14.29
C HIS A 141 12.73 -3.25 13.96
N TYR A 142 13.86 -2.94 13.31
CA TYR A 142 14.19 -1.59 12.90
C TYR A 142 13.11 -1.01 11.98
N HIS A 143 12.66 -1.78 10.99
CA HIS A 143 11.67 -1.31 10.02
C HIS A 143 10.34 -0.96 10.69
N ASN A 144 9.87 -1.78 11.64
CA ASN A 144 8.59 -1.57 12.31
C ASN A 144 8.61 -0.39 13.30
N HIS A 145 9.78 -0.04 13.84
CA HIS A 145 9.93 0.98 14.89
C HIS A 145 10.59 2.28 14.42
N ARG A 146 11.11 2.35 13.19
CA ARG A 146 11.65 3.61 12.64
C ARG A 146 10.51 4.56 12.25
N ARG A 147 10.72 5.87 12.43
CA ARG A 147 9.77 6.89 11.98
C ARG A 147 9.94 7.20 10.50
N TYR A 148 8.84 7.48 9.80
CA TYR A 148 8.89 7.99 8.43
C TYR A 148 9.37 9.46 8.41
N ALA A 149 10.32 9.76 7.53
CA ALA A 149 10.89 11.10 7.40
C ALA A 149 10.01 12.09 6.60
N ALA A 150 9.15 11.59 5.72
CA ALA A 150 8.36 12.40 4.79
C ALA A 150 7.04 11.72 4.38
N GLY A 151 6.19 12.47 3.67
CA GLY A 151 4.91 12.01 3.14
C GLY A 151 3.77 12.00 4.15
N LYS A 152 2.62 11.42 3.78
CA LYS A 152 1.39 11.35 4.60
C LYS A 152 1.63 10.73 6.00
N ARG A 153 2.65 9.88 6.13
CA ARG A 153 2.98 9.13 7.36
C ARG A 153 4.12 9.75 8.17
N LYS A 154 4.58 10.95 7.80
CA LYS A 154 5.72 11.61 8.44
C LYS A 154 5.55 11.64 9.97
N GLY A 155 6.60 11.25 10.67
CA GLY A 155 6.64 11.22 12.14
C GLY A 155 6.05 9.96 12.77
N LYS A 156 5.27 9.14 12.05
CA LYS A 156 4.73 7.88 12.56
C LYS A 156 5.66 6.69 12.28
N THR A 157 5.61 5.64 13.10
CA THR A 157 6.23 4.32 12.84
C THR A 157 5.23 3.36 12.19
N PRO A 158 5.67 2.34 11.45
CA PRO A 158 4.76 1.31 10.94
C PRO A 158 3.94 0.64 12.05
N MET A 159 4.52 0.42 13.22
CA MET A 159 3.82 -0.18 14.35
C MET A 159 2.74 0.74 14.94
N GLU A 160 2.99 2.06 15.00
CA GLU A 160 1.98 3.05 15.39
C GLU A 160 0.80 3.07 14.41
N ILE A 161 1.06 2.91 13.12
CA ILE A 161 0.02 2.85 12.09
C ILE A 161 -0.79 1.56 12.20
N LEU A 162 -0.11 0.42 12.41
CA LEU A 162 -0.76 -0.88 12.49
C LEU A 162 -1.62 -1.03 13.75
N THR A 163 -1.13 -0.53 14.90
CA THR A 163 -1.76 -0.78 16.20
C THR A 163 -2.56 0.39 16.76
N GLY A 164 -2.38 1.60 16.20
CA GLY A 164 -2.92 2.84 16.75
C GLY A 164 -2.28 3.28 18.07
N LYS A 165 -1.31 2.54 18.60
CA LYS A 165 -0.63 2.85 19.87
C LYS A 165 0.63 3.67 19.60
N THR A 166 0.82 4.74 20.36
CA THR A 166 2.01 5.58 20.26
C THR A 166 3.26 4.83 20.71
N GLN A 167 4.37 5.05 20.00
CA GLN A 167 5.68 4.54 20.36
C GLN A 167 6.49 5.70 20.94
N ASP A 168 6.67 5.74 22.26
CA ASP A 168 7.39 6.86 22.90
C ASP A 168 8.91 6.69 22.86
N LYS A 169 9.39 5.45 22.69
CA LYS A 169 10.81 5.10 22.76
C LYS A 169 11.46 4.95 21.39
N ASP A 170 12.76 5.20 21.34
CA ASP A 170 13.56 4.90 20.15
C ASP A 170 13.67 3.39 19.92
N TRP A 171 13.83 2.99 18.66
CA TRP A 171 13.90 1.59 18.26
C TRP A 171 15.07 0.83 18.91
N LEU A 172 16.19 1.51 19.22
CA LEU A 172 17.32 0.91 19.94
C LEU A 172 16.94 0.55 21.38
N GLU A 173 16.26 1.45 22.09
CA GLU A 173 15.79 1.19 23.45
C GLU A 173 14.80 0.02 23.50
N LEU A 174 13.98 -0.12 22.46
CA LEU A 174 13.07 -1.25 22.32
C LEU A 174 13.83 -2.56 22.08
N ALA A 175 14.88 -2.53 21.24
CA ALA A 175 15.71 -3.71 20.97
C ALA A 175 16.46 -4.21 22.22
N ASP A 176 17.00 -3.28 23.01
CA ASP A 176 17.71 -3.59 24.26
C ASP A 176 16.76 -4.25 25.27
N ARG A 177 15.53 -3.73 25.37
CA ARG A 177 14.50 -4.29 26.26
C ARG A 177 14.08 -5.70 25.85
N GLU A 178 13.88 -5.94 24.57
CA GLU A 178 13.52 -7.25 24.03
C GLU A 178 14.65 -8.27 24.25
N SER A 179 15.90 -7.85 24.06
CA SER A 179 17.08 -8.68 24.33
C SER A 179 17.20 -9.05 25.82
N ALA A 180 16.84 -8.14 26.72
CA ALA A 180 16.84 -8.38 28.17
C ALA A 180 15.71 -9.31 28.65
N LEU A 181 14.62 -9.46 27.88
CA LEU A 181 13.46 -10.28 28.24
C LEU A 181 13.55 -11.74 27.78
N GLY A 182 14.67 -12.13 27.14
CA GLY A 182 14.89 -13.48 26.62
C GLY A 182 14.24 -13.64 25.25
N GLY A 183 15.05 -13.96 24.24
CA GLY A 183 14.73 -13.92 22.81
C GLY A 183 13.65 -14.91 22.34
N GLY A 184 12.40 -14.71 22.77
CA GLY A 184 11.24 -15.21 22.06
C GLY A 184 11.13 -14.46 20.73
N SER A 185 11.01 -15.20 19.63
CA SER A 185 10.58 -14.59 18.36
C SER A 185 9.36 -13.71 18.61
N PRO A 186 9.31 -12.48 18.08
CA PRO A 186 8.12 -11.65 18.17
C PRO A 186 6.95 -12.41 17.53
N THR A 187 6.03 -12.91 18.36
CA THR A 187 4.73 -13.36 17.91
C THR A 187 3.90 -12.11 17.69
N TYR A 188 3.82 -11.66 16.44
CA TYR A 188 2.85 -10.67 15.99
C TYR A 188 1.51 -11.36 15.70
#